data_AF-A0A382U7S3-F1
#
_entry.id   AF-A0A382U7S3-F1
#
_cell.length_a   1.000
_cell.length_b   1.000
_cell.length_c   1.000
_cell.angle_alpha   90.00
_cell.angle_beta   90.00
_cell.angle_gamma   90.00
#
_symmetry.space_group_name_H-M   'P 1'
#
loop_
_entity.id
_entity.type
_entity.pdbx_description
1 polymer ?
#
loop_
_entity_poly.entity_id
_entity_poly.type
_entity_poly.pdbx_seq_one_letter_code
_entity_poly.pdbx_strand_id
1 'polypeptide(L)'
;AHINREHLEEEATVLVGQVAFAGSARNLSGSQVGNQYATHDIYRQRAISFLRDYMSNLLEDSFFADSIRAEQLQAYIGILADNEIRLIQPQTPFLKKDEKSDFVCMLVSGSASVWTGENGSLSQVTVVGAGDLIGDIGALEFKPRNANVRSENYVHVLQIPAALFREVSILFGIYKPNGCGILQRIWKNRPIIQASKIFGQDVPFRLQNKVAQYATEVPLDAGDRFFPDNNGMESIYLGKSPEHFSIRFKDREVSDIIEPIFGENNLFPHEVMEYQVVEAQRTTVLKIELGSNLD
;
A
#
# COMPACT_ATOMS: atom_id res chain seq x y z
N ALA A 1 -5.14 51.36 -35.85
CA ALA A 1 -6.17 50.29 -35.92
C ALA A 1 -5.57 49.19 -36.80
N HIS A 2 -5.11 48.05 -36.26
CA HIS A 2 -5.93 46.89 -35.82
C HIS A 2 -6.91 46.52 -36.94
N ILE A 3 -6.96 45.32 -37.52
CA ILE A 3 -6.93 43.94 -37.01
C ILE A 3 -6.53 43.06 -38.24
N ASN A 4 -6.17 41.76 -38.21
CA ASN A 4 -6.89 40.69 -37.56
C ASN A 4 -6.04 39.41 -37.43
N ARG A 5 -6.23 38.71 -36.31
CA ARG A 5 -5.37 37.65 -35.75
C ARG A 5 -6.15 36.33 -35.69
N GLU A 6 -6.87 36.01 -36.74
CA GLU A 6 -7.66 34.78 -36.89
C GLU A 6 -7.45 34.26 -38.30
N HIS A 7 -6.51 33.32 -38.46
CA HIS A 7 -6.43 32.27 -39.50
C HIS A 7 -5.04 31.62 -39.43
N LEU A 8 -4.75 31.00 -38.29
CA LEU A 8 -3.74 29.94 -38.25
C LEU A 8 -4.50 28.64 -38.01
N GLU A 9 -4.57 27.88 -39.10
CA GLU A 9 -5.14 26.55 -39.21
C GLU A 9 -4.46 25.61 -38.19
N GLU A 10 -5.30 24.93 -37.42
CA GLU A 10 -4.94 24.05 -36.30
C GLU A 10 -4.55 22.62 -36.78
N GLU A 11 -4.24 22.44 -38.06
CA GLU A 11 -3.92 21.14 -38.67
C GLU A 11 -2.43 20.87 -38.88
N ALA A 12 -1.53 21.73 -38.40
CA ALA A 12 -0.07 21.58 -38.60
C ALA A 12 0.74 21.37 -37.30
N THR A 13 0.13 20.82 -36.23
CA THR A 13 0.85 20.47 -34.99
C THR A 13 0.74 18.98 -34.62
N VAL A 14 0.45 18.12 -35.60
CA VAL A 14 0.38 16.66 -35.41
C VAL A 14 1.18 15.99 -36.52
N LEU A 15 2.52 16.00 -36.46
CA LEU A 15 3.37 14.97 -37.09
C LEU A 15 4.89 15.07 -36.79
N VAL A 16 5.35 15.39 -35.58
CA VAL A 16 6.79 15.23 -35.24
C VAL A 16 6.95 14.75 -33.80
N GLY A 17 6.47 13.53 -33.52
CA GLY A 17 6.57 12.94 -32.18
C GLY A 17 6.73 11.42 -32.17
N GLN A 18 6.93 10.79 -33.34
CA GLN A 18 7.16 9.36 -33.43
C GLN A 18 8.33 9.12 -34.37
N VAL A 19 9.18 8.15 -34.00
CA VAL A 19 10.43 7.72 -34.66
C VAL A 19 11.70 8.49 -34.24
N ALA A 20 12.17 8.23 -33.01
CA ALA A 20 13.60 8.03 -32.69
C ALA A 20 13.78 7.57 -31.23
N PHE A 21 13.42 6.32 -30.92
CA PHE A 21 13.94 5.63 -29.73
C PHE A 21 14.53 4.30 -30.17
N ALA A 22 15.64 4.40 -30.89
CA ALA A 22 16.51 3.29 -31.20
C ALA A 22 17.96 3.81 -31.21
N GLY A 23 18.79 3.27 -30.31
CA GLY A 23 20.23 3.27 -30.45
C GLY A 23 21.00 4.52 -29.99
N SER A 24 21.80 4.31 -28.95
CA SER A 24 23.09 4.93 -28.62
C SER A 24 23.56 6.24 -29.27
N ALA A 25 24.07 7.08 -28.36
CA ALA A 25 25.13 8.10 -28.50
C ALA A 25 24.74 9.53 -28.91
N ARG A 26 24.95 10.46 -27.97
CA ARG A 26 25.34 11.91 -28.05
C ARG A 26 25.02 12.53 -26.67
N ASN A 27 25.81 13.34 -25.97
CA ASN A 27 27.15 13.96 -26.06
C ASN A 27 27.46 14.41 -24.61
N LEU A 28 28.60 14.08 -24.01
CA LEU A 28 29.81 14.93 -23.90
C LEU A 28 29.56 16.44 -23.69
N SER A 29 29.36 16.85 -22.44
CA SER A 29 29.80 18.13 -21.89
C SER A 29 30.04 18.00 -20.37
N GLY A 30 31.31 18.09 -19.98
CA GLY A 30 31.78 17.73 -18.64
C GLY A 30 31.61 18.83 -17.60
N SER A 31 31.13 18.43 -16.41
CA SER A 31 31.42 18.92 -15.05
C SER A 31 30.20 18.99 -14.11
N GLN A 32 28.97 19.19 -14.63
CA GLN A 32 27.73 19.02 -13.85
C GLN A 32 27.07 17.64 -14.03
N VAL A 33 27.44 16.97 -15.11
CA VAL A 33 26.85 15.72 -15.58
C VAL A 33 27.25 14.51 -14.71
N GLY A 34 28.45 14.52 -14.10
CA GLY A 34 28.92 13.44 -13.24
C GLY A 34 28.12 13.29 -11.93
N ASN A 35 27.64 14.40 -11.36
CA ASN A 35 26.88 14.37 -10.10
C ASN A 35 25.43 13.96 -10.32
N GLN A 36 24.83 14.36 -11.45
CA GLN A 36 23.48 13.94 -11.83
C GLN A 36 23.43 12.44 -12.20
N TYR A 37 24.42 11.91 -12.93
CA TYR A 37 24.49 10.48 -13.20
C TYR A 37 24.75 9.66 -11.93
N ALA A 38 25.66 10.08 -11.06
CA ALA A 38 25.90 9.39 -9.79
C ALA A 38 24.66 9.40 -8.88
N THR A 39 23.95 10.52 -8.79
CA THR A 39 22.73 10.64 -7.98
C THR A 39 21.57 9.83 -8.59
N HIS A 40 21.42 9.84 -9.91
CA HIS A 40 20.42 9.02 -10.61
C HIS A 40 20.67 7.53 -10.38
N ASP A 41 21.93 7.10 -10.41
CA ASP A 41 22.32 5.72 -10.14
C ASP A 41 22.00 5.31 -8.69
N ILE A 42 22.23 6.19 -7.70
CA ILE A 42 21.88 5.93 -6.29
C ILE A 42 20.36 5.74 -6.12
N TYR A 43 19.54 6.62 -6.69
CA TYR A 43 18.08 6.50 -6.56
C TYR A 43 17.54 5.28 -7.30
N ARG A 44 18.11 4.96 -8.46
CA ARG A 44 17.79 3.74 -9.20
C ARG A 44 18.15 2.49 -8.40
N GLN A 45 19.34 2.43 -7.80
CA GLN A 45 19.75 1.30 -6.95
C GLN A 45 18.83 1.14 -5.73
N ARG A 46 18.44 2.25 -5.09
CA ARG A 46 17.45 2.23 -4.00
C ARG A 46 16.10 1.72 -4.48
N ALA A 47 15.63 2.18 -5.64
CA ALA A 47 14.38 1.73 -6.23
C ALA A 47 14.40 0.21 -6.51
N ILE A 48 15.50 -0.31 -7.06
CA ILE A 48 15.69 -1.76 -7.25
C ILE A 48 15.60 -2.50 -5.91
N SER A 49 16.29 -2.01 -4.86
CA SER A 49 16.23 -2.62 -3.54
C SER A 49 14.80 -2.64 -2.99
N PHE A 50 14.10 -1.50 -3.02
CA PHE A 50 12.74 -1.41 -2.50
C PHE A 50 11.73 -2.23 -3.30
N LEU A 51 11.85 -2.26 -4.63
CA LEU A 51 11.01 -3.13 -5.46
C LEU A 51 11.28 -4.60 -5.18
N ARG A 52 12.55 -4.98 -5.00
CA ARG A 52 12.91 -6.34 -4.59
C ARG A 52 12.28 -6.70 -3.26
N ASP A 53 12.45 -5.85 -2.25
CA ASP A 53 11.89 -6.09 -0.91
C ASP A 53 10.36 -6.15 -0.98
N TYR A 54 9.72 -5.19 -1.64
CA TYR A 54 8.26 -5.14 -1.80
C TYR A 54 7.72 -6.40 -2.48
N MET A 55 8.24 -6.74 -3.67
CA MET A 55 7.76 -7.88 -4.45
C MET A 55 8.05 -9.20 -3.74
N SER A 56 9.21 -9.34 -3.10
CA SER A 56 9.56 -10.59 -2.40
C SER A 56 8.68 -10.80 -1.18
N ASN A 57 8.35 -9.74 -0.43
CA ASN A 57 7.41 -9.85 0.69
C ASN A 57 6.00 -10.27 0.26
N LEU A 58 5.61 -10.11 -1.01
CA LEU A 58 4.30 -10.50 -1.54
C LEU A 58 4.26 -11.93 -2.09
N LEU A 59 5.40 -12.62 -2.16
CA LEU A 59 5.54 -13.95 -2.73
C LEU A 59 5.82 -14.96 -1.61
N GLU A 60 5.33 -16.19 -1.78
CA GLU A 60 5.60 -17.29 -0.85
C GLU A 60 7.03 -17.81 -1.02
N ASP A 61 7.62 -18.39 0.03
CA ASP A 61 8.97 -18.97 -0.02
C ASP A 61 9.13 -20.03 -1.12
N SER A 62 8.04 -20.78 -1.39
CA SER A 62 7.96 -21.77 -2.47
C SER A 62 8.26 -21.19 -3.85
N PHE A 63 8.00 -19.89 -4.07
CA PHE A 63 8.33 -19.19 -5.30
C PHE A 63 9.83 -19.16 -5.57
N PHE A 64 10.64 -18.99 -4.53
CA PHE A 64 12.09 -18.82 -4.63
C PHE A 64 12.86 -20.15 -4.73
N ALA A 65 12.18 -21.28 -4.59
CA ALA A 65 12.77 -22.60 -4.85
C ALA A 65 13.06 -22.82 -6.34
N ASP A 66 12.38 -22.09 -7.23
CA ASP A 66 12.63 -22.09 -8.68
C ASP A 66 13.56 -20.92 -9.05
N SER A 67 14.83 -21.25 -9.33
CA SER A 67 15.84 -20.24 -9.66
C SER A 67 15.52 -19.45 -10.93
N ILE A 68 14.85 -20.06 -11.91
CA ILE A 68 14.49 -19.39 -13.18
C ILE A 68 13.44 -18.32 -12.89
N ARG A 69 12.44 -18.64 -12.07
CA ARG A 69 11.41 -17.67 -11.68
C ARG A 69 11.98 -16.53 -10.83
N ALA A 70 12.93 -16.83 -9.94
CA ALA A 70 13.62 -15.82 -9.16
C ALA A 70 14.44 -14.88 -10.05
N GLU A 71 15.18 -15.41 -11.03
CA GLU A 71 15.93 -14.60 -12.01
C GLU A 71 15.00 -13.73 -12.87
N GLN A 72 13.87 -14.29 -13.33
CA GLN A 72 12.86 -13.53 -14.06
C GLN A 72 12.31 -12.37 -13.23
N LEU A 73 12.00 -12.60 -11.95
CA LEU A 73 11.55 -11.54 -11.05
C LEU A 73 12.60 -10.42 -10.95
N GLN A 74 13.88 -10.74 -10.82
CA GLN A 74 14.95 -9.74 -10.78
C GLN A 74 15.04 -8.93 -12.09
N ALA A 75 14.87 -9.58 -13.25
CA ALA A 75 14.86 -8.88 -14.54
C ALA A 75 13.69 -7.88 -14.62
N TYR A 76 12.48 -8.31 -14.23
CA TYR A 76 11.31 -7.42 -14.19
C TYR A 76 11.45 -6.29 -13.17
N ILE A 77 12.07 -6.52 -12.01
CA ILE A 77 12.42 -5.45 -11.06
C ILE A 77 13.31 -4.40 -11.73
N GLY A 78 14.29 -4.82 -12.51
CA GLY A 78 15.13 -3.92 -13.30
C GLY A 78 14.31 -3.04 -14.25
N ILE A 79 13.39 -3.66 -15.02
CA ILE A 79 12.49 -2.96 -15.95
C ILE A 79 11.59 -1.96 -15.20
N LEU A 80 11.05 -2.34 -14.05
CA LEU A 80 10.22 -1.45 -13.22
C LEU A 80 11.04 -0.27 -12.69
N ALA A 81 12.29 -0.49 -12.29
CA ALA A 81 13.17 0.53 -11.74
C ALA A 81 13.72 1.52 -12.80
N ASP A 82 13.65 1.17 -14.09
CA ASP A 82 14.08 2.02 -15.21
C ASP A 82 13.06 3.12 -15.59
N ASN A 83 11.96 3.22 -14.86
CA ASN A 83 10.97 4.28 -15.06
C ASN A 83 11.39 5.62 -14.42
N GLU A 84 10.63 6.68 -14.71
CA GLU A 84 10.95 8.05 -14.26
C GLU A 84 10.96 8.16 -12.72
N ILE A 85 12.05 8.70 -12.17
CA ILE A 85 12.14 9.13 -10.77
C ILE A 85 11.96 10.64 -10.70
N ARG A 86 10.85 11.09 -10.11
CA ARG A 86 10.49 12.50 -9.98
C ARG A 86 10.80 13.04 -8.60
N LEU A 87 11.34 14.26 -8.55
CA LEU A 87 11.46 15.03 -7.33
C LEU A 87 10.16 15.82 -7.07
N ILE A 88 9.56 15.59 -5.91
CA ILE A 88 8.39 16.31 -5.41
C ILE A 88 8.84 17.26 -4.30
N GLN A 89 8.42 18.53 -4.42
CA GLN A 89 8.72 19.58 -3.44
C GLN A 89 7.88 19.37 -2.17
N PRO A 90 8.36 19.76 -0.98
CA PRO A 90 7.58 19.69 0.25
C PRO A 90 6.18 20.30 0.12
N GLN A 91 5.21 19.72 0.84
CA GLN A 91 3.82 20.17 0.87
C GLN A 91 3.09 20.17 -0.49
N THR A 92 3.63 19.49 -1.50
CA THR A 92 3.02 19.40 -2.83
C THR A 92 2.12 18.17 -2.95
N PRO A 93 0.84 18.32 -3.34
CA PRO A 93 0.00 17.19 -3.70
C PRO A 93 0.50 16.59 -5.02
N PHE A 94 0.69 15.27 -5.06
CA PHE A 94 1.18 14.57 -6.26
C PHE A 94 0.34 13.36 -6.66
N LEU A 95 -0.63 12.98 -5.82
CA LEU A 95 -1.77 12.16 -6.21
C LEU A 95 -3.03 12.84 -5.66
N LYS A 96 -4.08 12.96 -6.48
CA LYS A 96 -5.33 13.57 -6.06
C LYS A 96 -6.46 12.56 -6.17
N LYS A 97 -7.37 12.58 -5.20
CA LYS A 97 -8.59 11.76 -5.22
C LYS A 97 -9.39 12.04 -6.50
N ASP A 98 -10.04 11.01 -7.02
CA ASP A 98 -10.87 11.01 -8.23
C ASP A 98 -10.13 11.22 -9.57
N GLU A 99 -8.81 11.46 -9.55
CA GLU A 99 -7.99 11.45 -10.77
C GLU A 99 -7.78 10.03 -11.31
N LYS A 100 -7.42 9.95 -12.59
CA LYS A 100 -7.12 8.68 -13.27
C LYS A 100 -5.86 8.03 -12.69
N SER A 101 -5.89 6.71 -12.56
CA SER A 101 -4.80 5.92 -11.98
C SER A 101 -3.86 5.36 -13.05
N ASP A 102 -3.11 6.23 -13.73
CA ASP A 102 -2.25 5.85 -14.87
C ASP A 102 -0.87 5.30 -14.47
N PHE A 103 -0.52 5.36 -13.19
CA PHE A 103 0.75 4.90 -12.65
C PHE A 103 0.63 4.48 -11.18
N VAL A 104 1.60 3.73 -10.68
CA VAL A 104 1.86 3.56 -9.25
C VAL A 104 3.12 4.31 -8.86
N CYS A 105 3.25 4.65 -7.58
CA CYS A 105 4.37 5.41 -7.06
C CYS A 105 5.09 4.60 -5.99
N MET A 106 6.40 4.39 -6.15
CA MET A 106 7.28 3.90 -5.09
C MET A 106 8.07 5.08 -4.53
N LEU A 107 7.97 5.35 -3.23
CA LEU A 107 8.77 6.39 -2.58
C LEU A 107 10.22 5.88 -2.44
N VAL A 108 11.17 6.54 -3.09
CA VAL A 108 12.60 6.22 -3.05
C VAL A 108 13.31 6.98 -1.92
N SER A 109 12.78 8.14 -1.52
CA SER A 109 13.21 8.90 -0.35
C SER A 109 12.09 9.81 0.15
N GLY A 110 12.21 10.29 1.39
CA GLY A 110 11.27 11.25 1.98
C GLY A 110 10.01 10.60 2.55
N SER A 111 9.02 11.42 2.87
CA SER A 111 7.72 11.00 3.38
C SER A 111 6.57 11.80 2.77
N ALA A 112 5.39 11.19 2.74
CA ALA A 112 4.15 11.81 2.30
C ALA A 112 2.98 11.37 3.20
N SER A 113 2.00 12.25 3.36
CA SER A 113 0.77 11.95 4.09
C SER A 113 -0.35 11.60 3.13
N VAL A 114 -1.13 10.58 3.49
CA VAL A 114 -2.30 10.11 2.74
C VAL A 114 -3.55 10.64 3.41
N TRP A 115 -4.40 11.31 2.65
CA TRP A 115 -5.60 11.98 3.14
C TRP A 115 -6.83 11.46 2.41
N THR A 116 -7.86 11.12 3.18
CA THR A 116 -9.18 10.75 2.63
C THR A 116 -10.25 11.69 3.15
N GLY A 117 -11.38 11.76 2.47
CA GLY A 117 -12.46 12.63 2.87
C GLY A 117 -13.68 12.50 1.99
N GLU A 118 -14.83 12.81 2.57
CA GLU A 118 -16.11 13.02 1.91
C GLU A 118 -16.70 14.33 2.42
N ASN A 119 -17.44 15.05 1.56
CA ASN A 119 -18.19 16.26 1.93
C ASN A 119 -17.37 17.37 2.60
N GLY A 120 -16.09 17.51 2.24
CA GLY A 120 -15.22 18.60 2.71
C GLY A 120 -14.48 18.35 4.02
N SER A 121 -14.71 17.22 4.70
CA SER A 121 -13.87 16.79 5.84
C SER A 121 -12.70 15.95 5.33
N LEU A 122 -11.47 16.42 5.52
CA LEU A 122 -10.25 15.68 5.21
C LEU A 122 -9.65 15.12 6.49
N SER A 123 -9.45 13.81 6.55
CA SER A 123 -8.72 13.12 7.61
C SER A 123 -7.42 12.53 7.06
N GLN A 124 -6.34 12.69 7.80
CA GLN A 124 -5.11 11.96 7.54
C GLN A 124 -5.32 10.49 7.92
N VAL A 125 -5.06 9.59 6.99
CA VAL A 125 -5.24 8.15 7.21
C VAL A 125 -3.93 7.52 7.68
N THR A 126 -2.81 7.91 7.06
CA THR A 126 -1.49 7.33 7.31
C THR A 126 -0.38 8.21 6.74
N VAL A 127 0.86 7.89 7.10
CA VAL A 127 2.09 8.43 6.51
C VAL A 127 2.81 7.30 5.78
N VAL A 128 3.27 7.60 4.56
CA VAL A 128 4.10 6.72 3.75
C VAL A 128 5.51 7.28 3.64
N GLY A 129 6.50 6.40 3.60
CA GLY A 129 7.93 6.74 3.54
C GLY A 129 8.67 5.95 2.47
N ALA A 130 10.00 6.05 2.50
CA ALA A 130 10.86 5.32 1.57
C ALA A 130 10.60 3.79 1.62
N GLY A 131 10.41 3.20 0.45
CA GLY A 131 10.05 1.79 0.26
C GLY A 131 8.56 1.50 0.22
N ASP A 132 7.69 2.47 0.50
CA ASP A 132 6.25 2.29 0.38
C ASP A 132 5.79 2.50 -1.07
N LEU A 133 4.98 1.55 -1.56
CA LEU A 133 4.31 1.62 -2.86
C LEU A 133 2.84 2.04 -2.68
N ILE A 134 2.42 3.06 -3.42
CA ILE A 134 1.09 3.67 -3.33
C ILE A 134 0.44 3.81 -4.71
N GLY A 135 -0.89 3.91 -4.70
CA GLY A 135 -1.68 4.04 -5.92
C GLY A 135 -1.90 2.73 -6.69
N ASP A 136 -1.48 1.61 -6.10
CA ASP A 136 -1.64 0.24 -6.58
C ASP A 136 -3.09 -0.15 -6.84
N ILE A 137 -4.00 0.16 -5.90
CA ILE A 137 -5.42 -0.19 -6.02
C ILE A 137 -6.00 0.34 -7.33
N GLY A 138 -5.91 1.65 -7.55
CA GLY A 138 -6.50 2.29 -8.72
C GLY A 138 -5.88 1.81 -10.03
N ALA A 139 -4.57 1.57 -10.04
CA ALA A 139 -3.84 1.11 -11.22
C ALA A 139 -4.21 -0.34 -11.62
N LEU A 140 -4.45 -1.22 -10.65
CA LEU A 140 -4.76 -2.63 -10.89
C LEU A 140 -6.26 -2.86 -11.14
N GLU A 141 -7.13 -2.11 -10.44
CA GLU A 141 -8.60 -2.24 -10.50
C GLU A 141 -9.27 -1.31 -11.52
N PHE A 142 -8.49 -0.51 -12.27
CA PHE A 142 -8.99 0.52 -13.20
C PHE A 142 -9.97 1.50 -12.54
N LYS A 143 -9.69 1.86 -11.28
CA LYS A 143 -10.50 2.80 -10.50
C LYS A 143 -9.80 4.16 -10.39
N PRO A 144 -10.57 5.27 -10.28
CA PRO A 144 -10.00 6.54 -9.89
C PRO A 144 -9.27 6.44 -8.55
N ARG A 145 -8.35 7.38 -8.31
CA ARG A 145 -7.64 7.49 -7.02
C ARG A 145 -8.64 7.63 -5.89
N ASN A 146 -8.46 6.89 -4.81
CA ASN A 146 -9.35 6.91 -3.65
C ASN A 146 -8.93 7.89 -2.54
N ALA A 147 -7.72 8.46 -2.65
CA ALA A 147 -7.12 9.32 -1.64
C ALA A 147 -6.24 10.40 -2.29
N ASN A 148 -6.02 11.48 -1.55
CA ASN A 148 -5.02 12.49 -1.87
C ASN A 148 -3.70 12.12 -1.19
N VAL A 149 -2.58 12.38 -1.86
CA VAL A 149 -1.24 12.19 -1.28
C VAL A 149 -0.43 13.45 -1.47
N ARG A 150 0.12 13.94 -0.36
CA ARG A 150 0.91 15.18 -0.29
C ARG A 150 2.25 14.90 0.39
N SER A 151 3.33 15.31 -0.24
CA SER A 151 4.68 15.20 0.33
C SER A 151 4.80 16.02 1.62
N GLU A 152 5.49 15.52 2.63
CA GLU A 152 5.78 16.27 3.85
C GLU A 152 7.12 17.02 3.74
N ASN A 153 8.10 16.37 3.10
CA ASN A 153 9.44 16.87 2.80
C ASN A 153 9.76 16.65 1.32
N TYR A 154 11.03 16.75 0.91
CA TYR A 154 11.44 16.41 -0.45
C TYR A 154 11.33 14.90 -0.68
N VAL A 155 10.52 14.52 -1.66
CA VAL A 155 10.26 13.10 -1.97
C VAL A 155 10.78 12.78 -3.36
N HIS A 156 11.58 11.72 -3.50
CA HIS A 156 11.86 11.12 -4.80
C HIS A 156 10.88 9.97 -4.99
N VAL A 157 10.15 9.98 -6.10
CA VAL A 157 9.12 8.99 -6.40
C VAL A 157 9.42 8.34 -7.73
N LEU A 158 9.58 7.02 -7.75
CA LEU A 158 9.58 6.23 -8.98
C LEU A 158 8.13 6.10 -9.45
N GLN A 159 7.82 6.58 -10.65
CA GLN A 159 6.51 6.44 -11.28
C GLN A 159 6.51 5.26 -12.25
N ILE A 160 5.79 4.20 -11.92
CA ILE A 160 5.70 3.00 -12.75
C ILE A 160 4.36 3.05 -13.50
N PRO A 161 4.35 2.97 -14.84
CA PRO A 161 3.10 2.92 -15.61
C PRO A 161 2.17 1.81 -15.13
N ALA A 162 0.88 2.12 -14.99
CA ALA A 162 -0.11 1.18 -14.45
C ALA A 162 -0.17 -0.12 -15.26
N ALA A 163 -0.08 -0.03 -16.60
CA ALA A 163 -0.07 -1.19 -17.48
C ALA A 163 1.10 -2.13 -17.19
N LEU A 164 2.32 -1.58 -17.03
CA LEU A 164 3.51 -2.36 -16.71
C LEU A 164 3.43 -2.99 -15.32
N PHE A 165 3.04 -2.21 -14.31
CA PHE A 165 2.88 -2.75 -12.95
C PHE A 165 1.84 -3.87 -12.90
N ARG A 166 0.74 -3.71 -13.64
CA ARG A 166 -0.32 -4.71 -13.74
C ARG A 166 0.14 -5.99 -14.40
N GLU A 167 0.86 -5.89 -15.53
CA GLU A 167 1.41 -7.05 -16.22
C GLU A 167 2.32 -7.87 -15.30
N VAL A 168 3.26 -7.22 -14.62
CA VAL A 168 4.18 -7.87 -13.68
C VAL A 168 3.43 -8.49 -12.50
N SER A 169 2.45 -7.76 -11.94
CA SER A 169 1.66 -8.26 -10.81
C SER A 169 0.83 -9.50 -11.16
N ILE A 170 0.31 -9.57 -12.39
CA ILE A 170 -0.42 -10.75 -12.89
C ILE A 170 0.54 -11.90 -13.14
N LEU A 171 1.66 -11.64 -13.82
CA LEU A 171 2.65 -12.64 -14.20
C LEU A 171 3.16 -13.42 -12.97
N PHE A 172 3.42 -12.72 -11.87
CA PHE A 172 3.90 -13.33 -10.63
C PHE A 172 2.79 -13.75 -9.66
N GLY A 173 1.51 -13.64 -10.05
CA GLY A 173 0.38 -14.08 -9.25
C GLY A 173 0.08 -13.22 -8.01
N ILE A 174 0.77 -12.08 -7.87
CA ILE A 174 0.57 -11.09 -6.81
C ILE A 174 -0.83 -10.46 -6.92
N TYR A 175 -1.28 -10.21 -8.14
CA TYR A 175 -2.62 -9.75 -8.45
C TYR A 175 -3.32 -10.77 -9.35
N LYS A 176 -4.55 -11.14 -9.00
CA LYS A 176 -5.38 -12.07 -9.79
C LYS A 176 -6.66 -11.36 -10.23
N PRO A 177 -6.81 -10.94 -11.50
CA PRO A 177 -8.03 -10.29 -11.96
C PRO A 177 -9.25 -11.14 -11.62
N ASN A 178 -10.27 -10.55 -10.98
CA ASN A 178 -11.49 -11.25 -10.51
C ASN A 178 -11.25 -12.38 -9.49
N GLY A 179 -10.07 -12.44 -8.87
CA GLY A 179 -9.72 -13.42 -7.86
C GLY A 179 -9.25 -12.78 -6.55
N CYS A 180 -8.62 -13.60 -5.71
CA CYS A 180 -8.07 -13.18 -4.42
C CYS A 180 -6.53 -13.30 -4.46
N GLY A 181 -5.87 -12.39 -5.16
CA GLY A 181 -4.42 -12.22 -5.05
C GLY A 181 -4.03 -11.58 -3.72
N ILE A 182 -2.74 -11.61 -3.41
CA ILE A 182 -2.23 -11.12 -2.12
C ILE A 182 -2.49 -9.62 -1.92
N LEU A 183 -2.38 -8.83 -2.99
CA LEU A 183 -2.69 -7.39 -2.93
C LEU A 183 -4.17 -7.14 -2.61
N GLN A 184 -5.07 -7.92 -3.21
CA GLN A 184 -6.50 -7.77 -2.96
C GLN A 184 -6.86 -8.14 -1.52
N ARG A 185 -6.20 -9.15 -0.94
CA ARG A 185 -6.31 -9.46 0.49
C ARG A 185 -5.83 -8.29 1.36
N ILE A 186 -4.65 -7.74 1.08
CA ILE A 186 -4.10 -6.58 1.79
C ILE A 186 -5.09 -5.41 1.75
N TRP A 187 -5.62 -5.06 0.58
CA TRP A 187 -6.55 -3.93 0.43
C TRP A 187 -7.86 -4.14 1.17
N LYS A 188 -8.38 -5.38 1.16
CA LYS A 188 -9.61 -5.75 1.86
C LYS A 188 -9.46 -5.63 3.38
N ASN A 189 -8.30 -6.01 3.90
CA ASN A 189 -8.02 -6.03 5.35
C ASN A 189 -7.59 -4.65 5.89
N ARG A 190 -7.00 -3.80 5.05
CA ARG A 190 -6.45 -2.49 5.44
C ARG A 190 -7.43 -1.58 6.20
N PRO A 191 -8.72 -1.46 5.86
CA PRO A 191 -9.66 -0.62 6.61
C PRO A 191 -9.84 -1.03 8.08
N ILE A 192 -9.74 -2.33 8.39
CA ILE A 192 -9.84 -2.83 9.78
C ILE A 192 -8.57 -2.45 10.55
N ILE A 193 -7.40 -2.62 9.92
CA ILE A 193 -6.10 -2.27 10.52
C ILE A 193 -6.00 -0.76 10.78
N GLN A 194 -6.44 0.07 9.83
CA GLN A 194 -6.40 1.53 9.97
C GLN A 194 -7.42 2.07 10.98
N ALA A 195 -8.48 1.33 11.28
CA ALA A 195 -9.43 1.67 12.33
C ALA A 195 -8.92 1.32 13.74
N SER A 196 -7.95 0.41 13.85
CA SER A 196 -7.35 0.03 15.13
C SER A 196 -6.39 1.09 15.65
N LYS A 197 -6.36 1.34 16.97
CA LYS A 197 -5.37 2.22 17.59
C LYS A 197 -3.97 1.62 17.66
N ILE A 198 -3.83 0.29 17.69
CA ILE A 198 -2.51 -0.39 17.80
C ILE A 198 -1.76 -0.34 16.47
N PHE A 199 -2.48 -0.42 15.35
CA PHE A 199 -1.88 -0.49 14.00
C PHE A 199 -2.25 0.69 13.07
N GLY A 200 -2.95 1.69 13.61
CA GLY A 200 -3.46 2.83 12.86
C GLY A 200 -2.41 3.88 12.48
N GLN A 201 -2.73 5.15 12.74
CA GLN A 201 -2.04 6.32 12.15
C GLN A 201 -0.51 6.37 12.37
N ASP A 202 -0.02 5.87 13.49
CA ASP A 202 1.40 5.95 13.86
C ASP A 202 2.24 4.76 13.38
N VAL A 203 1.60 3.74 12.80
CA VAL A 203 2.29 2.55 12.30
C VAL A 203 2.67 2.74 10.82
N PRO A 204 3.95 2.52 10.44
CA PRO A 204 4.39 2.65 9.06
C PRO A 204 3.54 1.81 8.09
N PHE A 205 3.22 2.37 6.93
CA PHE A 205 2.33 1.76 5.95
C PHE A 205 2.76 0.35 5.52
N ARG A 206 4.06 0.11 5.30
CA ARG A 206 4.62 -1.24 5.08
C ARG A 206 4.28 -2.24 6.19
N LEU A 207 4.28 -1.83 7.46
CA LEU A 207 3.94 -2.72 8.57
C LEU A 207 2.43 -2.99 8.59
N GLN A 208 1.60 -1.97 8.31
CA GLN A 208 0.16 -2.17 8.10
C GLN A 208 -0.11 -3.19 6.99
N ASN A 209 0.61 -3.10 5.86
CA ASN A 209 0.47 -4.06 4.76
C ASN A 209 0.91 -5.47 5.15
N LYS A 210 2.00 -5.62 5.92
CA LYS A 210 2.42 -6.93 6.45
C LYS A 210 1.36 -7.53 7.37
N VAL A 211 0.82 -6.76 8.31
CA VAL A 211 -0.27 -7.22 9.18
C VAL A 211 -1.49 -7.61 8.34
N ALA A 212 -1.87 -6.80 7.33
CA ALA A 212 -2.98 -7.09 6.43
C ALA A 212 -2.80 -8.37 5.62
N GLN A 213 -1.56 -8.66 5.24
CA GLN A 213 -1.17 -9.83 4.47
C GLN A 213 -1.32 -11.12 5.27
N TYR A 214 -0.83 -11.13 6.51
CA TYR A 214 -0.77 -12.33 7.35
C TYR A 214 -2.00 -12.52 8.25
N ALA A 215 -2.76 -11.47 8.53
CA ALA A 215 -3.97 -11.57 9.35
C ALA A 215 -4.99 -12.55 8.74
N THR A 216 -5.54 -13.42 9.57
CA THR A 216 -6.61 -14.35 9.21
C THR A 216 -7.96 -13.67 9.35
N GLU A 217 -8.76 -13.69 8.30
CA GLU A 217 -10.13 -13.20 8.37
C GLU A 217 -11.01 -14.22 9.09
N VAL A 218 -11.70 -13.78 10.15
CA VAL A 218 -12.68 -14.58 10.88
C VAL A 218 -14.05 -13.95 10.65
N PRO A 219 -14.90 -14.55 9.78
CA PRO A 219 -16.27 -14.09 9.62
C PRO A 219 -17.07 -14.44 10.88
N LEU A 220 -17.90 -13.51 11.34
CA LEU A 220 -18.80 -13.69 12.48
C LEU A 220 -20.22 -13.35 12.04
N ASP A 221 -21.16 -14.21 12.40
CA ASP A 221 -22.60 -13.97 12.29
C ASP A 221 -23.15 -13.40 13.61
N ALA A 222 -24.33 -12.77 13.55
CA ALA A 222 -24.96 -12.20 14.73
C ALA A 222 -25.26 -13.30 15.78
N GLY A 223 -24.80 -13.08 17.01
CA GLY A 223 -24.90 -14.01 18.12
C GLY A 223 -23.69 -14.93 18.30
N ASP A 224 -22.74 -14.92 17.36
CA ASP A 224 -21.47 -15.67 17.50
C ASP A 224 -20.70 -15.19 18.72
N ARG A 225 -19.91 -16.11 19.29
CA ARG A 225 -19.08 -15.84 20.46
C ARG A 225 -17.71 -16.42 20.27
N PHE A 226 -16.69 -15.67 20.68
CA PHE A 226 -15.32 -16.18 20.72
C PHE A 226 -14.61 -15.75 22.00
N PHE A 227 -13.60 -16.53 22.36
CA PHE A 227 -12.76 -16.32 23.53
C PHE A 227 -11.39 -15.88 23.04
N PRO A 228 -11.01 -14.61 23.21
CA PRO A 228 -9.74 -14.11 22.68
C PRO A 228 -8.51 -14.72 23.37
N ASP A 229 -8.63 -15.06 24.66
CA ASP A 229 -7.50 -15.41 25.53
C ASP A 229 -7.32 -16.93 25.79
N ASN A 230 -8.17 -17.81 25.23
CA ASN A 230 -8.22 -19.24 25.60
C ASN A 230 -7.90 -20.21 24.44
N ASN A 231 -7.08 -19.79 23.47
CA ASN A 231 -6.92 -20.50 22.20
C ASN A 231 -5.56 -21.21 22.03
N GLY A 232 -4.71 -21.23 23.06
CA GLY A 232 -3.39 -21.90 23.02
C GLY A 232 -2.33 -21.22 22.14
N MET A 233 -2.72 -20.27 21.30
CA MET A 233 -1.84 -19.33 20.60
C MET A 233 -2.21 -17.92 21.03
N GLU A 234 -1.22 -17.15 21.49
CA GLU A 234 -1.36 -15.72 21.78
C GLU A 234 -1.82 -15.02 20.49
N SER A 235 -3.00 -14.41 20.49
CA SER A 235 -3.57 -13.78 19.30
C SER A 235 -4.29 -12.49 19.66
N ILE A 236 -4.31 -11.55 18.73
CA ILE A 236 -5.09 -10.31 18.82
C ILE A 236 -6.14 -10.32 17.72
N TYR A 237 -7.33 -9.87 18.05
CA TYR A 237 -8.45 -9.71 17.14
C TYR A 237 -8.74 -8.22 16.95
N LEU A 238 -8.87 -7.80 15.69
CA LEU A 238 -9.23 -6.43 15.31
C LEU A 238 -10.57 -6.42 14.61
N GLY A 239 -11.52 -5.64 15.12
CA GLY A 239 -12.75 -5.27 14.45
C GLY A 239 -12.69 -3.86 13.87
N LYS A 240 -13.71 -3.50 13.08
CA LYS A 240 -13.82 -2.16 12.48
C LYS A 240 -14.79 -1.24 13.22
N SER A 241 -15.93 -1.79 13.62
CA SER A 241 -17.10 -1.07 14.12
C SER A 241 -17.34 -1.47 15.58
N PRO A 242 -16.98 -0.64 16.56
CA PRO A 242 -17.18 -0.97 17.97
C PRO A 242 -18.62 -1.36 18.31
N GLU A 243 -19.61 -0.73 17.66
CA GLU A 243 -21.04 -0.96 17.84
C GLU A 243 -21.54 -2.35 17.45
N HIS A 244 -20.70 -3.16 16.80
CA HIS A 244 -21.00 -4.53 16.45
C HIS A 244 -20.67 -5.53 17.57
N PHE A 245 -19.97 -5.10 18.63
CA PHE A 245 -19.46 -6.01 19.64
C PHE A 245 -20.04 -5.71 21.02
N SER A 246 -20.18 -6.75 21.83
CA SER A 246 -20.29 -6.63 23.29
C SER A 246 -19.32 -7.59 23.97
N ILE A 247 -18.90 -7.24 25.18
CA ILE A 247 -18.06 -8.09 26.01
C ILE A 247 -18.92 -8.66 27.13
N ARG A 248 -18.89 -9.99 27.28
CA ARG A 248 -19.48 -10.69 28.41
C ARG A 248 -18.40 -11.15 29.36
N PHE A 249 -18.52 -10.71 30.61
CA PHE A 249 -17.66 -11.10 31.71
C PHE A 249 -18.53 -11.59 32.88
N LYS A 250 -18.39 -12.87 33.24
CA LYS A 250 -19.30 -13.55 34.18
C LYS A 250 -20.76 -13.43 33.68
N ASP A 251 -21.68 -12.97 34.52
CA ASP A 251 -23.10 -12.79 34.20
C ASP A 251 -23.45 -11.37 33.70
N ARG A 252 -22.45 -10.56 33.34
CA ARG A 252 -22.65 -9.19 32.86
C ARG A 252 -22.20 -9.05 31.42
N GLU A 253 -22.98 -8.30 30.65
CA GLU A 253 -22.66 -7.92 29.27
C GLU A 253 -22.53 -6.41 29.17
N VAL A 254 -21.47 -5.96 28.50
CA VAL A 254 -21.12 -4.56 28.29
C VAL A 254 -21.02 -4.31 26.79
N SER A 255 -21.87 -3.44 26.25
CA SER A 255 -21.92 -3.10 24.83
C SER A 255 -21.23 -1.78 24.48
N ASP A 256 -20.73 -1.03 25.48
CA ASP A 256 -20.04 0.24 25.29
C ASP A 256 -18.57 0.00 24.88
N ILE A 257 -18.37 -0.68 23.76
CA ILE A 257 -17.05 -0.92 23.19
C ILE A 257 -16.55 0.38 22.55
N ILE A 258 -15.40 0.87 23.01
CA ILE A 258 -14.75 2.06 22.44
C ILE A 258 -13.84 1.63 21.28
N GLU A 259 -13.12 0.52 21.47
CA GLU A 259 -12.16 -0.01 20.52
C GLU A 259 -12.38 -1.52 20.36
N PRO A 260 -12.70 -2.00 19.16
CA PRO A 260 -12.92 -3.42 18.92
C PRO A 260 -11.57 -4.15 18.76
N ILE A 261 -10.77 -4.11 19.81
CA ILE A 261 -9.50 -4.83 19.93
C ILE A 261 -9.69 -5.83 21.06
N PHE A 262 -9.42 -7.10 20.78
CA PHE A 262 -9.62 -8.18 21.74
C PHE A 262 -8.40 -9.11 21.74
N GLY A 263 -8.13 -9.78 22.85
CA GLY A 263 -6.94 -10.61 23.01
C GLY A 263 -5.69 -9.82 23.38
N GLU A 264 -5.84 -8.54 23.74
CA GLU A 264 -4.76 -7.65 24.17
C GLU A 264 -4.07 -8.12 25.45
N ASN A 265 -4.76 -8.91 26.29
CA ASN A 265 -4.16 -9.55 27.46
C ASN A 265 -3.03 -10.50 27.07
N ASN A 266 -3.09 -11.10 25.87
CA ASN A 266 -2.04 -11.98 25.36
C ASN A 266 -0.71 -11.23 25.10
N LEU A 267 -0.69 -9.89 25.14
CA LEU A 267 0.55 -9.09 25.05
C LEU A 267 1.28 -8.95 26.39
N PHE A 268 0.62 -9.26 27.51
CA PHE A 268 1.16 -9.00 28.85
C PHE A 268 1.20 -10.29 29.68
N PRO A 269 2.29 -10.55 30.43
CA PRO A 269 2.45 -11.78 31.22
C PRO A 269 1.62 -11.79 32.53
N HIS A 270 0.40 -11.26 32.51
CA HIS A 270 -0.46 -11.13 33.69
C HIS A 270 -1.59 -12.16 33.69
N GLU A 271 -2.31 -12.25 34.81
CA GLU A 271 -3.41 -13.18 35.02
C GLU A 271 -4.47 -13.00 33.93
N VAL A 272 -4.73 -14.07 33.17
CA VAL A 272 -5.65 -14.06 32.04
C VAL A 272 -7.06 -13.72 32.53
N MET A 273 -7.60 -12.57 32.13
CA MET A 273 -9.00 -12.26 32.37
C MET A 273 -9.86 -12.94 31.33
N GLU A 274 -10.55 -14.02 31.71
CA GLU A 274 -11.47 -14.69 30.80
C GLU A 274 -12.70 -13.82 30.51
N TYR A 275 -12.82 -13.36 29.26
CA TYR A 275 -14.02 -12.71 28.75
C TYR A 275 -14.44 -13.32 27.41
N GLN A 276 -15.72 -13.15 27.07
CA GLN A 276 -16.30 -13.54 25.80
C GLN A 276 -16.60 -12.29 25.00
N VAL A 277 -16.24 -12.30 23.72
CA VAL A 277 -16.76 -11.31 22.78
C VAL A 277 -18.00 -11.90 22.16
N VAL A 278 -19.09 -11.14 22.16
CA VAL A 278 -20.37 -11.48 21.53
C VAL A 278 -20.58 -10.54 20.37
N GLU A 279 -20.88 -11.13 19.22
CA GLU A 279 -21.14 -10.39 18.00
C GLU A 279 -22.62 -10.01 17.92
N ALA A 280 -22.92 -8.73 17.70
CA ALA A 280 -24.28 -8.22 17.56
C ALA A 280 -24.77 -8.23 16.11
N GLN A 281 -23.87 -8.16 15.12
CA GLN A 281 -24.21 -8.07 13.71
C GLN A 281 -23.30 -8.95 12.84
N ARG A 282 -23.62 -9.12 11.57
CA ARG A 282 -22.67 -9.84 10.69
C ARG A 282 -21.45 -8.96 10.45
N THR A 283 -20.26 -9.46 10.77
CA THR A 283 -19.01 -8.73 10.53
C THR A 283 -17.82 -9.64 10.23
N THR A 284 -16.65 -9.04 10.07
CA THR A 284 -15.38 -9.77 9.94
C THR A 284 -14.38 -9.15 10.88
N VAL A 285 -13.73 -9.98 11.69
CA VAL A 285 -12.59 -9.60 12.51
C VAL A 285 -11.31 -10.15 11.90
N LEU A 286 -10.20 -9.44 12.11
CA LEU A 286 -8.88 -9.90 11.73
C LEU A 286 -8.18 -10.52 12.93
N LYS A 287 -7.87 -11.82 12.86
CA LYS A 287 -7.03 -12.52 13.83
C LYS A 287 -5.57 -12.38 13.41
N ILE A 288 -4.75 -11.85 14.31
CA ILE A 288 -3.31 -11.72 14.19
C ILE A 288 -2.69 -12.67 15.21
N GLU A 289 -1.95 -13.66 14.74
CA GLU A 289 -1.22 -14.58 15.63
C GLU A 289 0.07 -13.90 16.09
N LEU A 290 0.25 -13.80 17.40
CA LEU A 290 1.50 -13.37 18.01
C LEU A 290 2.42 -14.60 17.95
N GLY A 291 3.52 -14.48 17.21
CA GLY A 291 4.47 -15.59 17.07
C GLY A 291 4.88 -16.11 18.45
N SER A 292 5.02 -17.43 18.59
CA SER A 292 5.65 -18.00 19.78
C SER A 292 7.05 -17.42 19.92
N ASN A 293 7.52 -17.17 21.16
CA ASN A 293 8.93 -16.88 21.48
C ASN A 293 9.91 -18.04 21.15
N LEU A 294 9.56 -18.86 20.16
CA LEU A 294 10.28 -20.02 19.66
C LEU A 294 10.29 -19.89 18.13
N ASP A 295 11.02 -18.89 17.62
CA ASP A 295 11.81 -18.91 16.37
C ASP A 295 12.57 -17.59 16.20
#